data_AF-A0A2V2VKN7-F1
#
_entry.id   AF-A0A2V2VKN7-F1
#
_cell.length_a   1.000
_cell.length_b   1.000
_cell.length_c   1.000
_cell.angle_alpha   90.00
_cell.angle_beta   90.00
_cell.angle_gamma   90.00
#
_symmetry.space_group_name_H-M   'P 1'
#
loop_
_entity.id
_entity.type
_entity.pdbx_description
1 polymer ?
#
loop_
_entity_poly.entity_id
_entity_poly.type
_entity_poly.pdbx_seq_one_letter_code
_entity_poly.pdbx_strand_id
1 'polypeptide(L)'
;MLAGASDEAERYTKQVGHHTRVIGWYHSHPRITPYPSQVDLRSQGSYQQMESGWVGLIFSVFYSDATNRNSVSIHCFQTGPGETHEKVEIAIVPVGSMPLRSLPPCEVTHRLLHVFRSEVNAAVELVRRRCKDAPDAMAAAFSLQEVQLYTLEKLIAQPTLRHLRACISYMEREVKRLEKELAAQNS
;
A
#
# COMPACT_ATOMS: atom_id res chain seq x y z
N MET A 1 -6.38 -14.64 -1.31
CA MET A 1 -6.01 -13.22 -1.41
C MET A 1 -7.12 -12.41 -2.08
N LEU A 2 -7.57 -12.81 -3.29
CA LEU A 2 -8.66 -12.12 -4.00
C LEU A 2 -10.00 -12.12 -3.25
N ALA A 3 -10.43 -13.23 -2.65
CA ALA A 3 -11.70 -13.30 -1.92
C ALA A 3 -11.79 -12.24 -0.79
N GLY A 4 -10.78 -12.16 0.06
CA GLY A 4 -10.75 -11.14 1.12
C GLY A 4 -10.66 -9.71 0.61
N ALA A 5 -10.04 -9.48 -0.56
CA ALA A 5 -10.04 -8.17 -1.21
C ALA A 5 -11.43 -7.81 -1.77
N SER A 6 -12.17 -8.79 -2.30
CA SER A 6 -13.54 -8.62 -2.75
C SER A 6 -14.50 -8.31 -1.60
N ASP A 7 -14.39 -9.03 -0.47
CA ASP A 7 -15.18 -8.76 0.74
C ASP A 7 -14.95 -7.32 1.24
N GLU A 8 -13.69 -6.87 1.22
CA GLU A 8 -13.33 -5.51 1.59
C GLU A 8 -13.86 -4.48 0.58
N ALA A 9 -13.89 -4.79 -0.72
CA ALA A 9 -14.51 -3.95 -1.73
C ALA A 9 -16.02 -3.80 -1.51
N GLU A 10 -16.73 -4.87 -1.13
CA GLU A 10 -18.15 -4.77 -0.75
C GLU A 10 -18.37 -3.91 0.48
N ARG A 11 -17.48 -4.02 1.48
CA ARG A 11 -17.49 -3.14 2.66
C ARG A 11 -17.31 -1.68 2.27
N TYR A 12 -16.36 -1.38 1.38
CA TYR A 12 -16.15 -0.03 0.87
C TYR A 12 -17.34 0.50 0.08
N THR A 13 -18.01 -0.33 -0.73
CA THR A 13 -19.20 0.07 -1.49
C THR A 13 -20.27 0.67 -0.57
N LYS A 14 -20.52 -0.01 0.56
CA LYS A 14 -21.49 0.45 1.57
C LYS A 14 -21.05 1.78 2.22
N GLN A 15 -19.74 1.97 2.41
CA GLN A 15 -19.19 3.12 3.11
C GLN A 15 -19.13 4.39 2.25
N VAL A 16 -18.60 4.28 1.03
CA VAL A 16 -18.41 5.43 0.12
C VAL A 16 -19.66 5.73 -0.71
N GLY A 17 -20.65 4.84 -0.69
CA GLY A 17 -21.93 5.01 -1.38
C GLY A 17 -21.83 4.96 -2.91
N HIS A 18 -20.75 4.37 -3.41
CA HIS A 18 -20.48 4.13 -4.82
C HIS A 18 -20.02 2.68 -4.98
N HIS A 19 -20.40 2.01 -6.06
CA HIS A 19 -19.95 0.65 -6.33
C HIS A 19 -18.41 0.60 -6.45
N THR A 20 -17.79 -0.31 -5.70
CA THR A 20 -16.35 -0.58 -5.69
C THR A 20 -16.11 -2.07 -5.92
N ARG A 21 -15.06 -2.39 -6.67
CA ARG A 21 -14.57 -3.76 -6.90
C ARG A 21 -13.06 -3.75 -6.94
N VAL A 22 -12.46 -4.93 -6.85
CA VAL A 22 -11.01 -5.09 -7.10
C VAL A 22 -10.77 -4.99 -8.60
N ILE A 23 -9.83 -4.18 -9.04
CA ILE A 23 -9.56 -3.92 -10.47
C ILE A 23 -8.12 -4.20 -10.89
N GLY A 24 -7.29 -4.65 -9.95
CA GLY A 24 -5.86 -4.74 -10.19
C GLY A 24 -5.07 -5.03 -8.93
N TRP A 25 -3.76 -4.93 -9.08
CA TRP A 25 -2.77 -5.13 -8.04
C TRP A 25 -1.59 -4.18 -8.24
N TYR A 26 -0.76 -4.06 -7.22
CA TYR A 26 0.47 -3.29 -7.33
C TYR A 26 1.62 -3.94 -6.57
N HIS A 27 2.84 -3.69 -7.04
CA HIS A 27 4.07 -3.97 -6.32
C HIS A 27 5.10 -2.87 -6.56
N SER A 28 6.26 -2.96 -5.89
CA SER A 28 7.33 -1.99 -6.03
C SER A 28 8.59 -2.61 -6.61
N HIS A 29 9.31 -1.79 -7.38
CA HIS A 29 10.60 -2.07 -8.00
C HIS A 29 11.66 -1.18 -7.35
N PRO A 30 12.20 -1.56 -6.18
CA PRO A 30 13.21 -0.75 -5.51
C PRO A 30 14.51 -0.74 -6.34
N ARG A 31 15.03 0.45 -6.64
CA ARG A 31 16.30 0.68 -7.34
C ARG A 31 16.38 0.11 -8.77
N ILE A 32 15.27 -0.35 -9.34
CA ILE A 32 15.19 -0.88 -10.70
C ILE A 32 14.12 -0.15 -11.51
N THR A 33 14.11 -0.38 -12.83
CA THR A 33 13.20 0.31 -13.75
C THR A 33 11.74 -0.06 -13.47
N PRO A 34 10.79 0.83 -13.79
CA PRO A 34 9.36 0.60 -13.52
C PRO A 34 8.71 -0.36 -14.53
N TYR A 35 9.47 -0.96 -15.44
CA TYR A 35 8.95 -1.86 -16.46
C TYR A 35 8.74 -3.28 -15.90
N PRO A 36 7.69 -4.00 -16.33
CA PRO A 36 7.40 -5.34 -15.84
C PRO A 36 8.48 -6.33 -16.28
N SER A 37 8.84 -7.23 -15.37
CA SER A 37 9.61 -8.43 -15.68
C SER A 37 8.74 -9.48 -16.39
N GLN A 38 9.37 -10.54 -16.89
CA GLN A 38 8.63 -11.67 -17.46
C GLN A 38 7.72 -12.36 -16.43
N VAL A 39 8.13 -12.38 -15.15
CA VAL A 39 7.29 -12.94 -14.07
C VAL A 39 6.07 -12.05 -13.82
N ASP A 40 6.24 -10.73 -13.90
CA ASP A 40 5.13 -9.78 -13.76
C ASP A 40 4.13 -9.94 -14.90
N LEU A 41 4.59 -10.08 -16.15
CA LEU A 41 3.74 -10.28 -17.32
C LEU A 41 2.96 -11.60 -17.23
N ARG A 42 3.58 -12.70 -16.80
CA ARG A 42 2.88 -13.97 -16.59
C ARG A 42 1.84 -13.90 -15.48
N SER A 43 2.19 -13.26 -14.38
CA SER A 43 1.29 -13.09 -13.23
C SER A 43 0.09 -12.22 -13.62
N GLN A 44 0.35 -11.10 -14.30
CA GLN A 44 -0.67 -10.19 -14.82
C GLN A 44 -1.58 -10.89 -15.84
N GLY A 45 -1.02 -11.64 -16.79
CA GLY A 45 -1.79 -12.45 -17.74
C GLY A 45 -2.71 -13.47 -17.06
N SER A 46 -2.24 -14.10 -15.98
CA SER A 46 -3.06 -15.04 -15.20
C SER A 46 -4.25 -14.34 -14.52
N TYR A 47 -4.07 -13.13 -13.97
CA TYR A 47 -5.18 -12.37 -13.40
C TYR A 47 -6.16 -11.85 -14.46
N GLN A 48 -5.67 -11.43 -15.64
CA GLN A 48 -6.52 -10.99 -16.75
C GLN A 48 -7.41 -12.10 -17.32
N GLN A 49 -7.01 -13.37 -17.20
CA GLN A 49 -7.86 -14.52 -17.55
C GLN A 49 -9.03 -14.69 -16.59
N MET A 50 -8.87 -14.31 -15.32
CA MET A 50 -9.92 -14.38 -14.31
C MET A 50 -10.90 -13.22 -14.43
N GLU A 51 -10.39 -12.01 -14.70
CA GLU A 51 -11.21 -10.80 -14.79
C GLU A 51 -10.71 -9.86 -15.89
N SER A 52 -11.59 -9.56 -16.85
CA SER A 52 -11.27 -8.64 -17.95
C SER A 52 -10.99 -7.23 -17.44
N GLY A 53 -9.97 -6.58 -17.99
CA GLY A 53 -9.62 -5.21 -17.61
C GLY A 53 -8.80 -5.12 -16.32
N TRP A 54 -8.31 -6.23 -15.78
CA TRP A 54 -7.37 -6.22 -14.65
C TRP A 54 -6.10 -5.46 -15.02
N VAL A 55 -5.60 -4.60 -14.12
CA VAL A 55 -4.37 -3.81 -14.35
C VAL A 55 -3.30 -4.08 -13.29
N GLY A 56 -2.05 -4.03 -13.71
CA GLY A 56 -0.89 -4.08 -12.83
C GLY A 56 -0.26 -2.69 -12.68
N LEU A 57 0.09 -2.30 -11.46
CA LEU A 57 0.84 -1.07 -11.17
C LEU A 57 2.21 -1.38 -10.58
N ILE A 58 3.26 -0.76 -11.14
CA ILE A 58 4.62 -0.85 -10.62
C ILE A 58 5.05 0.52 -10.12
N PHE A 59 5.43 0.57 -8.84
CA PHE A 59 6.04 1.74 -8.22
C PHE A 59 7.55 1.55 -8.20
N SER A 60 8.28 2.26 -9.07
CA SER A 60 9.74 2.33 -8.96
C SER A 60 10.12 3.39 -7.94
N VAL A 61 10.84 2.95 -6.91
CA VAL A 61 11.24 3.76 -5.75
C VAL A 61 12.73 3.63 -5.52
N PHE A 62 13.37 4.69 -5.04
CA PHE A 62 14.83 4.74 -4.83
C PHE A 62 15.64 4.47 -6.11
N TYR A 63 15.05 4.73 -7.28
CA TYR A 63 15.76 4.63 -8.55
C TYR A 63 16.62 5.88 -8.74
N SER A 64 17.93 5.67 -8.88
CA SER A 64 18.87 6.72 -9.25
C SER A 64 19.30 6.46 -10.69
N ASP A 65 19.00 7.42 -11.58
CA ASP A 65 19.48 7.36 -12.96
C ASP A 65 20.98 7.72 -13.05
N ALA A 66 21.52 7.75 -14.26
CA ALA A 66 22.92 8.13 -14.51
C ALA A 66 23.27 9.55 -14.02
N THR A 67 22.27 10.39 -13.70
CA THR A 67 22.46 11.74 -13.14
C THR A 67 22.44 11.75 -11.60
N ASN A 68 22.38 10.58 -10.96
CA ASN A 68 22.24 10.41 -9.51
C ASN A 68 21.02 11.13 -8.91
N ARG A 69 19.99 11.37 -9.71
CA ARG A 69 18.73 11.94 -9.22
C ARG A 69 17.82 10.80 -8.80
N ASN A 70 17.41 10.83 -7.53
CA ASN A 70 16.36 9.95 -7.04
C ASN A 70 15.06 10.32 -7.74
N SER A 71 14.46 9.35 -8.42
CA SER A 71 13.16 9.48 -9.03
C SER A 71 12.19 8.44 -8.46
N VAL A 72 10.92 8.83 -8.44
CA VAL A 72 9.79 7.95 -8.15
C VAL A 72 8.92 7.97 -9.39
N SER A 73 8.56 6.79 -9.88
CA SER A 73 7.70 6.65 -11.06
C SER A 73 6.66 5.56 -10.86
N ILE A 74 5.52 5.75 -11.51
CA ILE A 74 4.40 4.82 -11.51
C ILE A 74 4.22 4.35 -12.95
N HIS A 75 4.16 3.05 -13.15
CA HIS A 75 3.93 2.44 -14.45
C HIS A 75 2.73 1.51 -14.37
N CYS A 76 1.78 1.67 -15.29
CA CYS A 76 0.57 0.86 -15.35
C CYS A 76 0.59 0.02 -16.63
N PHE A 77 0.24 -1.25 -16.50
CA PHE A 77 0.35 -2.19 -17.60
C PHE A 77 -0.70 -3.29 -17.58
N GLN A 78 -0.86 -3.88 -18.75
CA GLN A 78 -1.53 -5.15 -19.01
C GLN A 78 -0.59 -6.06 -19.80
N THR A 79 -0.99 -7.32 -19.88
CA THR A 79 -0.32 -8.34 -20.68
C THR A 79 -1.19 -8.67 -21.89
N GLY A 80 -0.61 -8.46 -23.07
CA GLY A 80 -1.21 -8.77 -24.36
C GLY A 80 -0.91 -10.19 -24.85
N PRO A 81 -1.32 -10.54 -26.07
CA PRO A 81 -1.10 -11.86 -26.67
C PRO A 81 0.39 -12.22 -26.73
N GLY A 82 0.73 -13.42 -26.27
CA GLY A 82 2.13 -13.88 -26.26
C GLY A 82 2.99 -13.24 -25.16
N GLU A 83 2.39 -12.88 -24.02
CA GLU A 83 3.08 -12.23 -22.90
C GLU A 83 3.66 -10.85 -23.26
N THR A 84 3.06 -10.15 -24.23
CA THR A 84 3.51 -8.80 -24.61
C THR A 84 3.18 -7.79 -23.54
N HIS A 85 4.04 -6.79 -23.38
CA HIS A 85 3.79 -5.68 -22.46
C HIS A 85 2.92 -4.61 -23.15
N GLU A 86 1.76 -4.32 -22.56
CA GLU A 86 0.86 -3.26 -23.01
C GLU A 86 0.79 -2.16 -21.95
N LYS A 87 1.19 -0.94 -22.30
CA LYS A 87 1.12 0.22 -21.39
C LYS A 87 -0.33 0.70 -21.28
N VAL A 88 -0.78 0.96 -20.05
CA VAL A 88 -2.07 1.59 -19.77
C VAL A 88 -1.84 3.02 -19.31
N GLU A 89 -2.53 3.98 -19.92
CA GLU A 89 -2.45 5.39 -19.50
C GLU A 89 -3.10 5.59 -18.13
N ILE A 90 -2.48 6.42 -17.29
CA ILE A 90 -2.97 6.73 -15.93
C ILE A 90 -3.06 8.23 -15.69
N ALA A 91 -4.07 8.63 -14.94
CA ALA A 91 -4.22 9.99 -14.45
C ALA A 91 -4.47 9.98 -12.94
N ILE A 92 -3.79 10.87 -12.21
CA ILE A 92 -4.04 11.08 -10.78
C ILE A 92 -5.14 12.12 -10.66
N VAL A 93 -6.28 11.72 -10.10
CA VAL A 93 -7.47 12.59 -9.96
C VAL A 93 -7.64 13.00 -8.50
N PRO A 94 -7.88 14.30 -8.20
CA PRO A 94 -8.18 14.74 -6.85
C PRO A 94 -9.42 14.05 -6.28
N VAL A 95 -9.36 13.65 -5.00
CA VAL A 95 -10.46 12.89 -4.39
C VAL A 95 -11.77 13.69 -4.36
N GLY A 96 -11.71 15.02 -4.18
CA GLY A 96 -12.90 15.89 -4.23
C GLY A 96 -13.58 15.97 -5.61
N SER A 97 -12.93 15.47 -6.67
CA SER A 97 -13.51 15.36 -8.01
C SER A 97 -14.16 13.99 -8.26
N MET A 98 -14.05 13.05 -7.31
CA MET A 98 -14.62 11.71 -7.43
C MET A 98 -16.08 11.70 -6.97
N PRO A 99 -16.94 10.83 -7.55
CA PRO A 99 -18.36 10.71 -7.19
C PRO A 99 -18.55 9.89 -5.89
N LEU A 100 -17.85 10.25 -4.82
CA LEU A 100 -17.91 9.56 -3.52
C LEU A 100 -18.78 10.33 -2.54
N ARG A 101 -19.64 9.63 -1.79
CA ARG A 101 -20.45 10.25 -0.73
C ARG A 101 -19.65 10.53 0.53
N SER A 102 -18.60 9.74 0.77
CA SER A 102 -17.69 9.88 1.89
C SER A 102 -16.28 9.46 1.47
N LEU A 103 -15.26 10.00 2.15
CA LEU A 103 -13.89 9.56 1.95
C LEU A 103 -13.72 8.15 2.51
N PRO A 104 -13.03 7.24 1.80
CA PRO A 104 -12.70 5.95 2.36
C PRO A 104 -11.79 6.15 3.59
N PRO A 105 -12.00 5.40 4.68
CA PRO A 105 -11.15 5.46 5.87
C PRO A 105 -9.73 5.05 5.50
N CYS A 106 -8.75 5.89 5.85
CA CYS A 106 -7.35 5.59 5.63
C CYS A 106 -6.81 4.70 6.76
N GLU A 107 -7.15 3.41 6.74
CA GLU A 107 -6.62 2.42 7.71
C GLU A 107 -5.30 1.78 7.26
N VAL A 108 -4.80 2.14 6.06
CA VAL A 108 -3.69 1.46 5.40
C VAL A 108 -2.45 1.39 6.29
N THR A 109 -2.10 2.49 6.95
CA THR A 109 -0.96 2.55 7.88
C THR A 109 -1.13 1.57 9.05
N HIS A 110 -2.29 1.58 9.69
CA HIS A 110 -2.55 0.71 10.84
C HIS A 110 -2.51 -0.77 10.42
N ARG A 111 -3.14 -1.09 9.28
CA ARG A 111 -3.12 -2.45 8.73
C ARG A 111 -1.72 -2.90 8.35
N LEU A 112 -0.89 -2.02 7.77
CA LEU A 112 0.50 -2.32 7.44
C LEU A 112 1.32 -2.70 8.69
N LEU A 113 1.21 -1.90 9.76
CA LEU A 113 1.89 -2.20 11.03
C LEU A 113 1.41 -3.53 11.63
N HIS A 114 0.11 -3.82 11.51
CA HIS A 114 -0.44 -5.11 11.94
C HIS A 114 0.14 -6.28 11.13
N VAL A 115 0.22 -6.14 9.80
CA VAL A 115 0.80 -7.16 8.90
C VAL A 115 2.25 -7.44 9.28
N PHE A 116 3.10 -6.42 9.45
CA PHE A 116 4.49 -6.62 9.84
C PHE A 116 4.62 -7.37 11.17
N ARG A 117 3.83 -6.99 12.18
CA ARG A 117 3.82 -7.69 13.47
C ARG A 117 3.36 -9.14 13.32
N SER A 118 2.31 -9.38 12.54
CA SER A 118 1.80 -10.72 12.27
C SER A 118 2.83 -11.60 11.55
N GLU A 119 3.58 -11.06 10.60
CA GLU A 119 4.64 -11.79 9.88
C GLU A 119 5.80 -12.18 10.81
N VAL A 120 6.28 -11.26 11.65
CA VAL A 120 7.32 -11.56 12.65
C VAL A 120 6.84 -12.66 13.61
N ASN A 121 5.60 -12.56 14.11
CA ASN A 121 5.02 -13.57 14.99
C ASN A 121 4.88 -14.94 14.30
N ALA A 122 4.48 -14.96 13.03
CA ALA A 122 4.37 -16.17 12.24
C ALA A 122 5.73 -16.84 12.01
N ALA A 123 6.79 -16.05 11.85
CA ALA A 123 8.16 -16.58 11.72
C ALA A 123 8.63 -17.27 13.00
N VAL A 124 8.37 -16.71 14.18
CA VAL A 124 8.66 -17.35 15.47
C VAL A 124 7.89 -18.66 15.63
N GLU A 125 6.61 -18.67 15.26
CA GLU A 125 5.79 -19.88 15.28
C GLU A 125 6.30 -20.95 14.30
N LEU A 126 6.84 -20.55 13.14
CA LEU A 126 7.47 -21.46 12.20
C LEU A 126 8.73 -22.11 12.80
N VAL A 127 9.56 -21.34 13.52
CA VAL A 127 10.73 -21.88 14.23
C VAL A 127 10.28 -22.86 15.31
N ARG A 128 9.29 -22.49 16.13
CA ARG A 128 8.71 -23.35 17.16
C ARG A 128 8.33 -24.72 16.60
N ARG A 129 7.56 -24.74 15.51
CA ARG A 129 7.10 -25.98 14.87
C ARG A 129 8.24 -26.82 14.31
N ARG A 130 9.24 -26.19 13.68
CA ARG A 130 10.37 -26.91 13.07
C ARG A 130 11.34 -27.48 14.10
N CYS A 131 11.58 -26.74 15.17
CA CYS A 131 12.55 -27.09 16.20
C CYS A 131 11.93 -27.81 17.40
N LYS A 132 10.60 -28.02 17.41
CA LYS A 132 9.86 -28.70 18.50
C LYS A 132 10.19 -28.09 19.87
N ASP A 133 10.12 -26.76 19.94
CA ASP A 133 10.41 -25.98 21.15
C ASP A 133 11.83 -26.17 21.73
N ALA A 134 12.83 -26.53 20.90
CA ALA A 134 14.21 -26.59 21.34
C ALA A 134 14.66 -25.25 21.98
N PRO A 135 15.19 -25.26 23.23
CA PRO A 135 15.43 -24.03 23.99
C PRO A 135 16.31 -23.00 23.27
N ASP A 136 17.43 -23.44 22.69
CA ASP A 136 18.37 -22.55 22.01
C ASP A 136 17.77 -21.91 20.75
N ALA A 137 16.98 -22.68 20.00
CA ALA A 137 16.30 -22.20 18.80
C ALA A 137 15.21 -21.18 19.14
N MET A 138 14.46 -21.43 20.23
CA MET A 138 13.45 -20.50 20.70
C MET A 138 14.06 -19.22 21.26
N ALA A 139 15.15 -19.32 22.03
CA ALA A 139 15.88 -18.15 22.51
C ALA A 139 16.36 -17.27 21.35
N ALA A 140 16.98 -17.86 20.32
CA ALA A 140 17.40 -17.13 19.12
C ALA A 140 16.22 -16.48 18.38
N ALA A 141 15.09 -17.19 18.23
CA ALA A 141 13.90 -16.68 17.58
C ALA A 141 13.29 -15.48 18.33
N PHE A 142 13.20 -15.56 19.66
CA PHE A 142 12.69 -14.45 20.48
C PHE A 142 13.61 -13.23 20.44
N SER A 143 14.92 -13.42 20.57
CA SER A 143 15.87 -12.31 20.46
C SER A 143 15.80 -11.64 19.08
N LEU A 144 15.66 -12.41 18.00
CA LEU A 144 15.49 -11.84 16.66
C LEU A 144 14.16 -11.09 16.52
N GLN A 145 13.07 -11.64 17.07
CA GLN A 145 11.77 -10.97 17.10
C GLN A 145 11.85 -9.61 17.81
N GLU A 146 12.52 -9.52 18.96
CA GLU A 146 12.68 -8.25 19.69
C GLU A 146 13.40 -7.21 18.84
N VAL A 147 14.51 -7.59 18.20
CA VAL A 147 15.25 -6.69 17.32
C VAL A 147 14.40 -6.25 16.13
N GLN A 148 13.69 -7.16 15.47
CA GLN A 148 12.84 -6.84 14.32
C GLN A 148 11.69 -5.90 14.70
N LEU A 149 11.00 -6.17 15.81
CA LEU A 149 9.91 -5.32 16.28
C LEU A 149 10.42 -3.93 16.68
N TYR A 150 11.58 -3.84 17.34
CA TYR A 150 12.22 -2.57 17.64
C TYR A 150 12.57 -1.78 16.37
N THR A 151 13.15 -2.44 15.36
CA THR A 151 13.46 -1.81 14.07
C THR A 151 12.20 -1.29 13.37
N LEU A 152 11.13 -2.08 13.32
CA LEU A 152 9.84 -1.67 12.74
C LEU A 152 9.24 -0.48 13.49
N GLU A 153 9.33 -0.48 14.83
CA GLU A 153 8.86 0.64 15.64
C GLU A 153 9.63 1.92 15.30
N LYS A 154 10.97 1.86 15.29
CA LYS A 154 11.82 3.03 15.07
C LYS A 154 11.79 3.56 13.65
N LEU A 155 11.76 2.69 12.65
CA LEU A 155 11.85 3.10 11.25
C LEU A 155 10.48 3.39 10.61
N ILE A 156 9.40 2.81 11.15
CA ILE A 156 8.07 2.91 10.54
C ILE A 156 7.08 3.56 11.51
N ALA A 157 6.80 2.91 12.64
CA ALA A 157 5.70 3.34 13.51
C ALA A 157 5.90 4.75 14.10
N GLN A 158 7.10 5.04 14.63
CA GLN A 158 7.39 6.34 15.24
C GLN A 158 7.39 7.50 14.22
N PRO A 159 8.07 7.41 13.06
CA PRO A 159 7.98 8.43 12.02
C PRO A 159 6.55 8.64 11.53
N THR A 160 5.78 7.56 11.33
CA THR A 160 4.40 7.68 10.88
C THR A 160 3.51 8.36 11.92
N LEU A 161 3.64 7.99 13.20
CA LEU A 161 2.89 8.65 14.28
C LEU A 161 3.20 10.15 14.36
N ARG A 162 4.49 10.52 14.21
CA ARG A 162 4.90 11.92 14.17
C ARG A 162 4.28 12.66 12.97
N HIS A 163 4.29 12.03 11.80
CA HIS A 163 3.68 12.60 10.59
C HIS A 163 2.17 12.80 10.76
N LEU A 164 1.45 11.79 11.24
CA LEU A 164 0.00 11.87 11.49
C LEU A 164 -0.37 12.98 12.47
N ARG A 165 0.38 13.12 13.58
CA ARG A 165 0.19 14.23 14.52
C ARG A 165 0.38 15.59 13.85
N ALA A 166 1.41 15.73 13.01
CA ALA A 166 1.66 16.96 12.27
C ALA A 166 0.52 17.27 11.26
N CYS A 167 0.00 16.25 10.57
CA CYS A 167 -1.15 16.39 9.67
C CYS A 167 -2.41 16.85 10.41
N ILE A 168 -2.70 16.27 11.59
CA ILE A 168 -3.85 16.69 12.42
C ILE A 168 -3.73 18.17 12.78
N SER A 169 -2.58 18.58 13.31
CA SER A 169 -2.36 19.99 13.66
C SER A 169 -2.44 20.93 12.46
N TYR A 170 -2.01 20.47 11.27
CA TYR A 170 -2.18 21.24 10.03
C TYR A 170 -3.66 21.39 9.66
N MET A 171 -4.41 20.29 9.64
CA MET A 171 -5.84 20.31 9.32
C MET A 171 -6.65 21.18 10.29
N GLU A 172 -6.36 21.14 11.59
CA GLU A 172 -7.01 22.00 12.58
C GLU A 172 -6.79 23.50 12.31
N ARG A 173 -5.59 23.88 11.85
CA ARG A 173 -5.30 25.27 11.45
C ARG A 173 -6.05 25.65 10.18
N GLU A 174 -6.11 24.72 9.23
CA GLU A 174 -6.76 24.96 7.95
C GLU A 174 -8.28 25.14 8.11
N VAL A 175 -8.91 24.33 8.96
CA VAL A 175 -10.32 24.49 9.32
C VAL A 175 -10.57 25.87 9.93
N LYS A 176 -9.76 26.28 10.92
CA LYS A 176 -9.88 27.62 11.54
C LYS A 176 -9.69 28.76 10.54
N ARG A 177 -8.83 28.59 9.52
CA ARG A 177 -8.63 29.58 8.45
C ARG A 177 -9.89 29.70 7.61
N LEU A 178 -10.43 28.57 7.16
CA LEU A 178 -11.63 28.52 6.32
C LEU A 178 -12.87 29.05 7.06
N GLU A 179 -13.03 28.75 8.34
CA GLU A 179 -14.13 29.29 9.17
C GLU A 179 -14.09 30.82 9.25
N LYS A 180 -12.90 31.41 9.38
CA LYS A 180 -12.73 32.88 9.38
C LYS A 180 -13.07 33.51 8.04
N GLU A 181 -12.64 32.88 6.94
CA GLU A 181 -12.95 33.36 5.59
C GLU A 181 -14.45 33.30 5.30
N LEU A 182 -15.12 32.22 5.72
CA LEU A 182 -16.57 32.09 5.59
C LEU A 182 -17.31 33.15 6.41
N ALA A 183 -16.88 33.44 7.64
CA ALA A 183 -17.47 34.48 8.47
C ALA A 183 -17.30 35.89 7.86
N ALA A 184 -16.14 36.16 7.25
CA ALA A 184 -15.86 37.43 6.58
C ALA A 184 -16.66 37.62 5.29
N GLN A 185 -17.02 36.55 4.58
CA GLN A 185 -17.87 36.62 3.38
C GLN A 185 -19.36 36.87 3.71
N ASN A 186 -19.78 36.52 4.93
CA ASN A 186 -21.15 36.68 5.40
C ASN A 186 -21.39 37.98 6.20
N SER A 187 -20.38 38.84 6.32
CA SER A 187 -20.43 40.17 6.99
C SER A 187 -20.42 41.28 5.95
#